data_AF-A0A6P1A831-F1
#
_entry.id   AF-A0A6P1A831-F1
#
_cell.length_a   1.000
_cell.length_b   1.000
_cell.length_c   1.000
_cell.angle_alpha   90.00
_cell.angle_beta   90.00
_cell.angle_gamma   90.00
#
_symmetry.space_group_name_H-M   'P 1'
#
loop_
_entity.id
_entity.type
_entity.pdbx_description
1 polymer ?
#
loop_
_entity_poly.entity_id
_entity_poly.type
_entity_poly.pdbx_seq_one_letter_code
_entity_poly.pdbx_strand_id
1 'polypeptide(L)'
;MYIVRPNLSEDQQQQIVGKYRDLITERGAREIDIKVLGKRRLAYEIGKHQDGIYVQMNYLAEGATIAPLERDMRLSDDVIRYLTLKLREGKPSDIIPEPEPQPQPAPTPAPPAPAPAPASESESEPETTTTEAESESEPETTTTEAESESEPETTTTEAESESEPEATATQEEE
;
A
#
# COMPACT_ATOMS: atom_id res chain seq x y z
N MET A 1 6.85 -8.63 10.88
CA MET A 1 7.06 -7.51 9.93
C MET A 1 7.69 -8.05 8.67
N TYR A 2 7.29 -7.57 7.51
CA TYR A 2 7.90 -7.96 6.25
C TYR A 2 8.06 -6.74 5.32
N ILE A 3 8.97 -6.88 4.36
CA ILE A 3 9.31 -5.85 3.39
C ILE A 3 8.90 -6.35 2.01
N VAL A 4 8.08 -5.54 1.35
CA VAL A 4 7.57 -5.78 0.00
C VAL A 4 8.39 -4.98 -1.02
N ARG A 5 8.53 -5.51 -2.24
CA ARG A 5 9.21 -4.82 -3.35
C ARG A 5 8.61 -3.42 -3.59
N PRO A 6 9.43 -2.42 -3.94
CA PRO A 6 8.97 -1.05 -4.18
C PRO A 6 8.33 -0.83 -5.56
N ASN A 7 8.38 -1.83 -6.45
CA ASN A 7 7.88 -1.74 -7.83
C ASN A 7 6.39 -2.12 -7.97
N LEU A 8 5.76 -2.55 -6.88
CA LEU A 8 4.36 -2.99 -6.87
C LEU A 8 3.44 -1.76 -6.78
N SER A 9 2.31 -1.81 -7.48
CA SER A 9 1.25 -0.80 -7.34
C SER A 9 0.54 -0.96 -5.98
N GLU A 10 -0.15 0.09 -5.53
CA GLU A 10 -0.89 0.08 -4.27
C GLU A 10 -1.95 -1.04 -4.23
N ASP A 11 -2.63 -1.30 -5.35
CA ASP A 11 -3.58 -2.41 -5.48
C ASP A 11 -2.91 -3.77 -5.24
N GLN A 12 -1.74 -3.98 -5.82
CA GLN A 12 -0.99 -5.23 -5.61
C GLN A 12 -0.50 -5.36 -4.17
N GLN A 13 -0.15 -4.25 -3.51
CA GLN A 13 0.18 -4.29 -2.09
C GLN A 13 -1.00 -4.75 -1.25
N GLN A 14 -2.19 -4.21 -1.52
CA GLN A 14 -3.40 -4.60 -0.81
C GLN A 14 -3.76 -6.07 -1.06
N GLN A 15 -3.58 -6.57 -2.28
CA GLN A 15 -3.74 -7.99 -2.60
C GLN A 15 -2.78 -8.87 -1.80
N ILE A 16 -1.51 -8.49 -1.71
CA ILE A 16 -0.50 -9.23 -0.93
C ILE A 16 -0.86 -9.23 0.56
N VAL A 17 -1.26 -8.07 1.10
CA VAL A 17 -1.72 -7.94 2.48
C VAL A 17 -2.96 -8.80 2.75
N GLY A 18 -3.94 -8.77 1.84
CA GLY A 18 -5.16 -9.59 1.91
C GLY A 18 -4.83 -11.08 1.91
N LYS A 19 -3.98 -11.52 0.97
CA LYS A 19 -3.53 -12.92 0.89
C LYS A 19 -2.94 -13.43 2.22
N TYR A 20 -2.05 -12.66 2.85
CA TYR A 20 -1.45 -13.07 4.12
C TYR A 20 -2.42 -12.98 5.30
N ARG A 21 -3.35 -12.01 5.28
CA ARG A 21 -4.44 -11.93 6.25
C ARG A 21 -5.32 -13.17 6.19
N ASP A 22 -5.72 -13.59 5.00
CA ASP A 22 -6.60 -14.74 4.78
C ASP A 22 -5.90 -16.03 5.24
N LEU A 23 -4.64 -16.21 4.85
CA LEU A 23 -3.84 -17.38 5.23
C LEU A 23 -3.70 -17.56 6.75
N ILE A 24 -3.60 -16.45 7.48
CA ILE A 24 -3.50 -16.44 8.95
C ILE A 24 -4.86 -16.67 9.59
N THR A 25 -5.93 -16.14 8.97
CA THR A 25 -7.32 -16.33 9.41
C THR A 25 -7.76 -17.79 9.26
N GLU A 26 -7.45 -18.43 8.13
CA GLU A 26 -7.72 -19.86 7.87
C GLU A 26 -7.08 -20.78 8.90
N ARG A 27 -5.93 -20.37 9.45
CA ARG A 27 -5.17 -21.13 10.46
C ARG A 27 -5.55 -20.78 11.90
N GLY A 28 -6.65 -20.05 12.10
CA GLY A 28 -7.25 -19.82 13.42
C GLY A 28 -6.59 -18.71 14.25
N ALA A 29 -5.88 -17.77 13.61
CA ALA A 29 -5.38 -16.60 14.32
C ALA A 29 -6.49 -15.63 14.74
N ARG A 30 -6.24 -14.88 15.80
CA ARG A 30 -7.14 -13.89 16.41
C ARG A 30 -6.44 -12.54 16.51
N GLU A 31 -7.22 -11.48 16.62
CA GLU A 31 -6.72 -10.10 16.79
C GLU A 31 -5.64 -9.70 15.77
N ILE A 32 -6.02 -9.73 14.48
CA ILE A 32 -5.11 -9.35 13.39
C ILE A 32 -5.15 -7.84 13.20
N ASP A 33 -4.04 -7.17 13.49
CA ASP A 33 -3.81 -5.75 13.23
C ASP A 33 -2.72 -5.59 12.18
N ILE A 34 -3.04 -4.89 11.09
CA ILE A 34 -2.12 -4.69 9.96
C ILE A 34 -1.92 -3.20 9.74
N LYS A 35 -0.65 -2.79 9.73
CA LYS A 35 -0.23 -1.41 9.48
C LYS A 35 0.78 -1.35 8.35
N VAL A 36 0.42 -0.65 7.28
CA VAL A 36 1.35 -0.33 6.18
C VAL A 36 2.11 0.93 6.56
N LEU A 37 3.43 0.83 6.66
CA LEU A 37 4.34 1.90 7.10
C LEU A 37 4.88 2.73 5.91
N GLY A 38 4.46 2.42 4.69
CA GLY A 38 4.86 3.10 3.45
C GLY A 38 6.25 2.70 2.93
N LYS A 39 6.69 3.41 1.90
CA LYS A 39 7.99 3.23 1.24
C LYS A 39 9.12 3.86 2.08
N ARG A 40 10.18 3.10 2.34
CA ARG A 40 11.37 3.56 3.08
C ARG A 40 12.64 3.08 2.38
N ARG A 41 13.71 3.88 2.48
CA ARG A 41 15.03 3.53 1.93
C ARG A 41 15.75 2.55 2.84
N LEU A 42 16.30 1.50 2.25
CA LEU A 42 17.11 0.47 2.91
C LEU A 42 18.57 0.94 3.02
N ALA A 43 19.30 0.46 4.03
CA ALA A 43 20.71 0.81 4.22
C ALA A 43 21.63 0.19 3.15
N TYR A 44 21.22 -0.93 2.56
CA TYR A 44 21.90 -1.63 1.49
C TYR A 44 20.86 -2.30 0.59
N GLU A 45 21.30 -2.72 -0.60
CA GLU A 45 20.42 -3.36 -1.57
C GLU A 45 20.02 -4.77 -1.15
N ILE A 46 18.71 -5.02 -1.13
CA ILE A 46 18.14 -6.37 -0.91
C ILE A 46 17.41 -6.75 -2.18
N GLY A 47 17.82 -7.83 -2.84
CA GLY A 47 17.20 -8.26 -4.10
C GLY A 47 17.28 -7.21 -5.20
N LYS A 48 18.37 -6.41 -5.24
CA LYS A 48 18.59 -5.28 -6.18
C LYS A 48 17.65 -4.07 -5.97
N HIS A 49 16.98 -3.99 -4.83
CA HIS A 49 16.17 -2.84 -4.46
C HIS A 49 16.83 -2.05 -3.33
N GLN A 50 16.95 -0.73 -3.50
CA GLN A 50 17.38 0.21 -2.45
C GLN A 50 16.22 0.71 -1.58
N ASP A 51 14.99 0.50 -2.01
CA ASP A 51 13.78 0.87 -1.29
C ASP A 51 12.93 -0.36 -0.99
N GLY A 52 12.10 -0.29 0.04
CA GLY A 52 11.13 -1.32 0.36
C GLY A 52 9.91 -0.73 1.05
N ILE A 53 8.78 -1.40 0.90
CA ILE A 53 7.53 -1.00 1.56
C ILE A 53 7.34 -1.89 2.77
N TYR A 54 7.25 -1.27 3.95
CA TYR A 54 7.22 -1.98 5.22
C TYR A 54 5.77 -2.27 5.62
N VAL A 55 5.50 -3.53 5.96
CA VAL A 55 4.20 -3.94 6.50
C VAL A 55 4.40 -4.59 7.86
N GLN A 56 3.77 -4.00 8.87
CA GLN A 56 3.65 -4.56 10.20
C GLN A 56 2.34 -5.33 10.30
N MET A 57 2.41 -6.52 10.88
CA MET A 57 1.28 -7.40 11.09
C MET A 57 1.44 -8.00 12.48
N ASN A 58 0.48 -7.70 13.34
CA ASN A 58 0.38 -8.18 14.72
C ASN A 58 -0.81 -9.15 14.77
N TYR A 59 -0.61 -10.32 15.36
CA TYR A 59 -1.66 -11.33 15.46
C TYR A 59 -1.39 -12.27 16.64
N LEU A 60 -2.46 -12.86 17.16
CA LEU A 60 -2.41 -13.93 18.14
C LEU A 60 -2.70 -15.25 17.42
N ALA A 61 -1.70 -16.10 17.29
CA ALA A 61 -1.85 -17.42 16.67
C ALA A 61 -1.08 -18.50 17.44
N GLU A 62 -1.43 -19.75 17.16
CA GLU A 62 -0.64 -20.89 17.60
C GLU A 62 0.73 -20.92 16.90
N GLY A 63 1.76 -21.42 17.58
CA GLY A 63 3.12 -21.51 17.03
C GLY A 63 3.21 -22.36 15.75
N ALA A 64 2.29 -23.32 15.56
CA ALA A 64 2.21 -24.16 14.36
C ALA A 64 1.89 -23.35 13.09
N THR A 65 1.25 -22.19 13.22
CA THR A 65 0.86 -21.30 12.11
C THR A 65 2.04 -20.52 11.53
N ILE A 66 3.16 -20.39 12.26
CA ILE A 66 4.31 -19.57 11.85
C ILE A 66 5.11 -20.21 10.71
N ALA A 67 5.46 -21.49 10.84
CA ALA A 67 6.26 -22.21 9.84
C ALA A 67 5.67 -22.18 8.41
N PRO A 68 4.35 -22.43 8.21
CA PRO A 68 3.77 -22.33 6.88
C PRO A 68 3.70 -20.88 6.37
N LEU A 69 3.40 -19.90 7.23
CA LEU A 69 3.38 -18.49 6.83
C LEU A 69 4.75 -18.05 6.31
N GLU A 70 5.83 -18.42 7.00
CA GLU A 70 7.20 -18.12 6.56
C GLU A 70 7.56 -18.83 5.26
N ARG A 71 7.02 -20.04 5.05
CA ARG A 71 7.22 -20.78 3.81
C ARG A 71 6.55 -20.08 2.62
N ASP A 72 5.33 -19.59 2.80
CA ASP A 72 4.61 -18.86 1.75
C ASP A 72 5.24 -17.49 1.46
N MET A 73 5.67 -16.77 2.50
CA MET A 73 6.44 -15.51 2.34
C MET A 73 7.77 -15.73 1.63
N ARG A 74 8.43 -16.87 1.85
CA ARG A 74 9.68 -17.22 1.16
C ARG A 74 9.46 -17.63 -0.29
N LEU A 75 8.29 -18.19 -0.61
CA LEU A 75 7.95 -18.62 -1.97
C LEU A 75 7.49 -17.45 -2.84
N SER A 76 6.94 -16.41 -2.24
CA SER A 76 6.54 -15.19 -2.94
C SER A 76 7.76 -14.30 -3.22
N ASP A 77 8.01 -14.02 -4.50
CA ASP A 77 9.05 -13.08 -4.94
C ASP A 77 8.73 -11.62 -4.56
N ASP A 78 7.51 -11.34 -4.09
CA ASP A 78 7.07 -10.01 -3.68
C ASP A 78 7.64 -9.58 -2.33
N VAL A 79 7.95 -10.54 -1.47
CA VAL A 79 8.50 -10.31 -0.14
C VAL A 79 10.02 -10.50 -0.18
N ILE A 80 10.76 -9.40 -0.06
CA ILE A 80 12.23 -9.45 -0.12
C ILE A 80 12.87 -9.82 1.22
N ARG A 81 12.16 -9.60 2.32
CA ARG A 81 12.62 -9.93 3.67
C ARG A 81 11.44 -10.03 4.62
N TYR A 82 11.50 -10.96 5.57
CA TYR A 82 10.55 -11.07 6.66
C TYR A 82 11.29 -11.25 8.00
N LEU A 83 10.63 -10.82 9.07
CA LEU A 83 11.06 -11.00 10.44
C LEU A 83 9.83 -11.31 11.30
N THR A 84 9.82 -12.51 11.87
CA THR A 84 8.82 -12.96 12.84
C THR A 84 9.42 -12.86 14.23
N LEU A 85 8.74 -12.18 15.14
CA LEU A 85 9.15 -12.07 16.54
C LEU A 85 8.01 -12.57 17.42
N LYS A 86 8.33 -13.42 18.39
CA LYS A 86 7.39 -13.78 19.46
C LYS A 86 7.47 -12.73 20.56
N LEU A 87 6.42 -11.92 20.69
CA LEU A 87 6.32 -10.94 21.75
C LEU A 87 6.05 -11.66 23.08
N ARG A 88 6.90 -11.43 24.10
CA ARG A 88 6.60 -11.80 25.49
C ARG A 88 5.81 -10.63 26.07
N GLU A 89 4.56 -10.89 26.47
CA GLU A 89 3.59 -9.99 27.12
C GLU A 89 3.87 -8.48 27.01
N GLY A 90 3.11 -7.82 26.13
CA GLY A 90 3.11 -6.37 25.92
C GLY A 90 2.13 -6.05 24.79
N LYS A 91 1.38 -4.95 24.87
CA LYS A 91 0.50 -4.53 23.77
C LYS A 91 1.39 -4.09 22.61
N PRO A 92 1.06 -4.41 21.35
CA PRO A 92 1.91 -4.11 20.18
C PRO A 92 2.10 -2.60 19.92
N SER A 93 1.38 -1.74 20.65
CA SER A 93 1.46 -0.27 20.60
C SER A 93 2.79 0.31 21.09
N ASP A 94 3.60 -0.42 21.86
CA ASP A 94 4.84 0.12 22.46
C ASP A 94 6.10 -0.04 21.58
N ILE A 95 6.00 -0.65 20.40
CA ILE A 95 7.18 -1.04 19.58
C ILE A 95 7.54 0.01 18.52
N ILE A 96 6.67 1.00 18.28
CA ILE A 96 7.06 2.21 17.56
C ILE A 96 7.42 3.24 18.62
N PRO A 97 8.71 3.51 18.91
CA PRO A 97 9.04 4.80 19.47
C PRO A 97 8.49 5.82 18.47
N GLU A 98 7.47 6.57 18.89
CA GLU A 98 7.17 7.88 18.34
C GLU A 98 8.52 8.52 18.03
N PRO A 99 8.80 8.97 16.78
CA PRO A 99 10.07 9.60 16.51
C PRO A 99 10.24 10.71 17.54
N GLU A 100 11.22 10.55 18.44
CA GLU A 100 11.52 11.58 19.43
C GLU A 100 11.64 12.87 18.63
N PRO A 101 10.85 13.91 18.95
CA PRO A 101 10.92 15.16 18.22
C PRO A 101 12.37 15.60 18.29
N GLN A 102 13.07 15.58 17.14
CA GLN A 102 14.41 16.11 17.08
C GLN A 102 14.33 17.50 17.70
N PRO A 103 15.20 17.83 18.68
CA PRO A 103 15.14 19.12 19.32
C PRO A 103 15.31 20.17 18.22
N GLN A 104 14.20 20.83 17.87
CA GLN A 104 14.25 22.00 17.03
C GLN A 104 15.15 22.98 17.79
N PRO A 105 16.26 23.46 17.20
CA PRO A 105 17.07 24.46 17.87
C PRO A 105 16.16 25.64 18.19
N ALA A 106 16.06 25.99 19.47
CA ALA A 106 15.20 27.06 19.96
C ALA A 106 15.45 28.33 19.12
N PRO A 107 14.39 29.09 18.77
CA PRO A 107 14.59 30.39 18.17
C PRO A 107 15.40 31.23 19.15
N THR A 108 16.60 31.64 18.72
CA THR A 108 17.39 32.63 19.45
C THR A 108 16.51 33.86 19.64
N PRO A 109 16.24 34.31 20.87
CA PRO A 109 15.51 35.56 21.06
C PRO A 109 16.34 36.69 20.46
N ALA A 110 15.77 37.36 19.47
CA ALA A 110 16.32 38.57 18.89
C ALA A 110 16.63 39.56 20.03
N PRO A 111 17.81 40.18 20.05
CA PRO A 111 18.11 41.21 21.05
C PRO A 111 17.12 42.38 20.91
N PRO A 112 16.72 43.02 22.02
CA PRO A 112 15.73 44.08 22.01
C PRO A 112 16.25 45.29 21.24
N ALA A 113 15.41 45.79 20.33
CA ALA A 113 15.63 47.02 19.59
C ALA A 113 15.93 48.21 20.55
N PRO A 114 16.95 49.03 20.30
CA PRO A 114 17.06 50.32 20.94
C PRO A 114 16.03 51.30 20.36
N ALA A 115 15.46 52.09 21.28
CA ALA A 115 14.45 53.12 21.07
C ALA A 115 14.98 54.33 20.23
N PRO A 116 14.10 55.27 19.80
CA PRO A 116 14.10 55.92 18.49
C PRO A 116 14.68 57.35 18.41
N ALA A 117 14.77 57.84 17.15
CA ALA A 117 14.64 59.23 16.64
C ALA A 117 15.83 59.69 15.75
N PRO A 118 15.66 60.65 14.81
CA PRO A 118 14.51 60.94 13.93
C PRO A 118 14.94 61.27 12.46
N ALA A 119 13.95 61.60 11.63
CA ALA A 119 14.04 62.36 10.36
C ALA A 119 14.50 61.61 9.09
N SER A 120 13.60 61.42 8.13
CA SER A 120 13.48 62.37 7.01
C SER A 120 12.31 61.99 6.10
N GLU A 121 11.49 63.00 5.82
CA GLU A 121 10.50 63.06 4.74
C GLU A 121 11.07 62.71 3.37
N SER A 122 10.23 62.09 2.52
CA SER A 122 10.02 62.37 1.09
C SER A 122 9.02 61.29 0.61
N GLU A 123 7.71 61.57 0.63
CA GLU A 123 6.95 62.28 -0.42
C GLU A 123 6.98 61.57 -1.78
N SER A 124 5.78 61.19 -2.25
CA SER A 124 5.31 61.10 -3.65
C SER A 124 4.62 59.77 -4.01
N GLU A 125 3.31 59.75 -3.78
CA GLU A 125 2.28 59.16 -4.65
C GLU A 125 2.31 59.79 -6.08
N PRO A 126 1.47 59.40 -7.06
CA PRO A 126 0.95 58.07 -7.44
C PRO A 126 0.79 57.87 -8.98
N GLU A 127 0.20 56.72 -9.38
CA GLU A 127 -0.48 56.40 -10.68
C GLU A 127 0.41 56.36 -11.95
N THR A 128 0.16 55.60 -13.02
CA THR A 128 -1.04 55.14 -13.73
C THR A 128 -0.61 53.98 -14.66
N THR A 129 -1.40 52.91 -14.78
CA THR A 129 -2.18 52.53 -15.98
C THR A 129 -1.41 51.86 -17.11
N THR A 130 -1.90 50.66 -17.48
CA THR A 130 -2.42 50.34 -18.83
C THR A 130 -1.90 49.04 -19.47
N THR A 131 -2.89 48.26 -19.89
CA THR A 131 -2.94 47.51 -21.15
C THR A 131 -2.19 46.18 -21.18
N GLU A 132 -2.77 45.06 -21.59
CA GLU A 132 -4.09 44.67 -22.13
C GLU A 132 -4.00 43.13 -22.22
N ALA A 133 -5.06 42.37 -21.92
CA ALA A 133 -5.86 41.62 -22.90
C ALA A 133 -5.05 41.08 -24.11
N GLU A 134 -5.24 39.89 -24.65
CA GLU A 134 -6.20 38.81 -24.57
C GLU A 134 -5.55 37.72 -25.44
N SER A 135 -5.87 36.45 -25.26
CA SER A 135 -6.24 35.56 -26.37
C SER A 135 -6.32 34.13 -25.84
N GLU A 136 -7.57 33.72 -25.65
CA GLU A 136 -8.07 32.36 -25.80
C GLU A 136 -7.48 31.64 -27.02
N SER A 137 -7.36 30.32 -26.95
CA SER A 137 -8.16 29.39 -27.78
C SER A 137 -7.95 27.93 -27.34
N GLU A 138 -8.97 27.37 -26.68
CA GLU A 138 -9.38 25.96 -26.82
C GLU A 138 -10.13 25.77 -28.18
N PRO A 139 -10.78 24.64 -28.49
CA PRO A 139 -10.33 23.24 -28.66
C PRO A 139 -10.77 22.71 -30.07
N GLU A 140 -10.93 21.38 -30.21
CA GLU A 140 -11.74 20.63 -31.21
C GLU A 140 -11.02 19.71 -32.23
N THR A 141 -11.07 18.41 -31.90
CA THR A 141 -11.66 17.27 -32.64
C THR A 141 -11.58 17.15 -34.18
N THR A 142 -11.17 15.97 -34.63
CA THR A 142 -11.68 15.18 -35.79
C THR A 142 -10.91 13.84 -35.78
N THR A 143 -11.47 12.74 -35.27
CA THR A 143 -12.37 11.77 -35.94
C THR A 143 -11.78 11.18 -37.22
N THR A 144 -11.35 9.91 -37.14
CA THR A 144 -11.50 8.97 -38.25
C THR A 144 -11.94 7.63 -37.66
N GLU A 145 -13.18 7.35 -37.96
CA GLU A 145 -13.96 6.15 -37.75
C GLU A 145 -13.62 5.13 -38.86
N ALA A 146 -13.51 3.85 -38.51
CA ALA A 146 -13.82 2.73 -39.41
C ALA A 146 -13.90 1.44 -38.59
N GLU A 147 -15.13 1.09 -38.24
CA GLU A 147 -15.56 -0.25 -37.85
C GLU A 147 -15.27 -1.27 -38.97
N SER A 148 -15.02 -2.52 -38.59
CA SER A 148 -15.56 -3.67 -39.34
C SER A 148 -15.63 -4.89 -38.43
N GLU A 149 -16.88 -5.29 -38.21
CA GLU A 149 -17.39 -6.56 -37.70
C GLU A 149 -16.69 -7.79 -38.28
N SER A 150 -16.60 -8.87 -37.48
CA SER A 150 -17.25 -10.17 -37.78
C SER A 150 -16.94 -11.19 -36.67
N GLU A 151 -17.89 -11.28 -35.73
CA GLU A 151 -18.67 -12.47 -35.31
C GLU A 151 -18.09 -13.92 -35.31
N PRO A 152 -18.78 -14.84 -34.59
CA PRO A 152 -18.17 -15.86 -33.73
C PRO A 152 -18.16 -17.25 -34.37
N GLU A 153 -17.31 -18.15 -33.85
CA GLU A 153 -17.53 -19.59 -34.02
C GLU A 153 -17.37 -20.32 -32.69
N THR A 154 -18.53 -20.72 -32.19
CA THR A 154 -18.77 -21.95 -31.45
C THR A 154 -18.08 -23.14 -32.11
N THR A 155 -17.41 -23.98 -31.33
CA THR A 155 -17.38 -25.42 -31.59
C THR A 155 -17.94 -26.13 -30.38
N THR A 156 -19.23 -26.47 -30.52
CA THR A 156 -19.85 -27.65 -29.95
C THR A 156 -19.01 -28.88 -30.32
N THR A 157 -18.55 -29.63 -29.33
CA THR A 157 -18.49 -31.08 -29.45
C THR A 157 -19.25 -31.64 -28.27
N GLU A 158 -20.51 -31.90 -28.59
CA GLU A 158 -21.38 -32.90 -28.03
C GLU A 158 -20.61 -34.21 -27.77
N ALA A 159 -20.60 -34.64 -26.52
CA ALA A 159 -20.56 -36.06 -26.18
C ALA A 159 -21.46 -36.22 -24.96
N GLU A 160 -22.74 -36.44 -25.25
CA GLU A 160 -23.66 -37.15 -24.38
C GLU A 160 -22.97 -38.40 -23.83
N SER A 161 -23.01 -38.55 -22.51
CA SER A 161 -23.23 -39.86 -21.94
C SER A 161 -24.17 -39.68 -20.76
N GLU A 162 -25.45 -39.62 -21.10
CA GLU A 162 -26.45 -40.28 -20.27
C GLU A 162 -26.05 -41.75 -20.15
N SER A 163 -25.85 -42.20 -18.91
CA SER A 163 -26.30 -43.53 -18.52
C SER A 163 -26.83 -43.42 -17.10
N GLU A 164 -28.13 -43.70 -17.03
CA GLU A 164 -29.04 -43.68 -15.90
C GLU A 164 -28.63 -44.52 -14.67
N PRO A 165 -29.34 -44.36 -13.55
CA PRO A 165 -29.06 -44.94 -12.23
C PRO A 165 -29.76 -46.29 -12.04
N GLU A 166 -29.24 -47.18 -11.18
CA GLU A 166 -30.08 -48.09 -10.38
C GLU A 166 -29.29 -48.93 -9.35
N ALA A 167 -30.04 -49.44 -8.35
CA ALA A 167 -29.73 -50.43 -7.32
C ALA A 167 -28.86 -49.93 -6.14
N THR A 168 -29.41 -49.49 -5.00
CA THR A 168 -30.30 -50.18 -4.03
C THR A 168 -29.68 -51.45 -3.43
N ALA A 169 -29.73 -51.49 -2.08
CA ALA A 169 -29.65 -52.64 -1.16
C ALA A 169 -28.29 -53.03 -0.55
N THR A 170 -28.14 -52.77 0.75
CA THR A 170 -27.97 -53.75 1.87
C THR A 170 -27.54 -52.93 3.11
N GLN A 171 -28.38 -52.62 4.11
CA GLN A 171 -28.98 -53.45 5.18
C GLN A 171 -27.97 -53.87 6.28
N GLU A 172 -28.35 -53.57 7.55
CA GLU A 172 -27.80 -54.06 8.85
C GLU A 172 -26.35 -53.63 9.22
N GLU A 173 -25.96 -53.30 10.45
CA GLU A 173 -26.27 -53.65 11.86
C GLU A 173 -25.97 -52.40 12.73
N GLU A 174 -26.35 -52.15 13.99
CA GLU A 174 -27.17 -52.74 15.07
C GLU A 174 -27.53 -51.54 15.99
#